data_AF-A0A7C3DC40-F1
#
_entry.id   AF-A0A7C3DC40-F1
#
_cell.length_a   1.000
_cell.length_b   1.000
_cell.length_c   1.000
_cell.angle_alpha   90.00
_cell.angle_beta   90.00
_cell.angle_gamma   90.00
#
_symmetry.space_group_name_H-M   'P 1'
#
loop_
_entity.id
_entity.type
_entity.pdbx_description
1 polymer ?
#
loop_
_entity_poly.entity_id
_entity_poly.type
_entity_poly.pdbx_seq_one_letter_code
_entity_poly.pdbx_strand_id
1 'polypeptide(L)'
;MTKKDYAAFLTSAAQEGKKQWRKVILDWRKQAQPNPLWGYNPPQMPLRLAFLLSYLRVQGLVGEDTAPEVVEILRAFSDLREVMGPDFAGARAETRDLGLPIFVNIFFIPLLARTIELQRQTGDLPKEDLAWLEGLLPDTVNVVFAHPEWGAMNRAILRSEGLMLASQLLPEHPDAPKWRRMAEIIAQDNLDRWEIEDATTYHPVWLVHFARYLERVGELERLQRPPLRWYFDYFLELIAPHGTIPDFGDGEWRSTWFLLVPIFELAARELRDGRYKWAAARIFQSCQADGTLEKLTRADIASHLVFAHNWCDDTIEARTPTSPSRDIDELIAKKVVFRDGWSPESTYLLLNYREEGDWGWLDRHYL
;
A
#
# COMPACT_ATOMS: atom_id res chain seq x y z
N MET A 1 13.39 -14.72 5.36
CA MET A 1 11.93 -14.87 5.35
C MET A 1 11.57 -15.70 4.14
N THR A 2 10.70 -16.68 4.33
CA THR A 2 10.18 -17.57 3.28
C THR A 2 8.70 -17.32 3.04
N LYS A 3 8.12 -17.87 1.96
CA LYS A 3 6.67 -17.84 1.77
C LYS A 3 5.92 -18.42 2.97
N LYS A 4 6.42 -19.51 3.54
CA LYS A 4 5.83 -20.14 4.72
C LYS A 4 5.79 -19.19 5.93
N ASP A 5 6.86 -18.43 6.16
CA ASP A 5 6.93 -17.48 7.27
C ASP A 5 5.89 -16.36 7.10
N TYR A 6 5.76 -15.82 5.89
CA TYR A 6 4.72 -14.83 5.59
C TYR A 6 3.32 -15.40 5.76
N ALA A 7 3.04 -16.59 5.20
CA ALA A 7 1.74 -17.24 5.33
C ALA A 7 1.34 -17.44 6.81
N ALA A 8 2.28 -17.85 7.66
CA ALA A 8 2.04 -17.99 9.10
C ALA A 8 1.69 -16.65 9.76
N PHE A 9 2.41 -15.58 9.43
CA PHE A 9 2.11 -14.24 9.93
C PHE A 9 0.72 -13.75 9.48
N LEU A 10 0.41 -13.90 8.19
CA LEU A 10 -0.85 -13.47 7.59
C LEU A 10 -2.05 -14.20 8.22
N THR A 11 -1.97 -15.52 8.36
CA THR A 11 -3.03 -16.32 9.00
C THR A 11 -3.21 -15.94 10.47
N SER A 12 -2.12 -15.73 11.22
CA SER A 12 -2.18 -15.27 12.61
C SER A 12 -2.85 -13.89 12.73
N ALA A 13 -2.48 -12.94 11.86
CA ALA A 13 -3.07 -11.61 11.84
C ALA A 13 -4.56 -11.63 11.49
N ALA A 14 -4.98 -12.49 10.55
CA ALA A 14 -6.39 -12.67 10.20
C ALA A 14 -7.21 -13.21 11.37
N GLN A 15 -6.70 -14.22 12.09
CA GLN A 15 -7.35 -14.77 13.28
C GLN A 15 -7.52 -13.73 14.39
N GLU A 16 -6.55 -12.83 14.56
CA GLU A 16 -6.64 -11.73 15.51
C GLU A 16 -7.66 -10.68 15.06
N GLY A 17 -7.62 -10.25 13.79
CA GLY A 17 -8.58 -9.30 13.24
C GLY A 17 -10.03 -9.80 13.33
N LYS A 18 -10.27 -11.09 13.08
CA LYS A 18 -11.59 -11.74 13.24
C LYS A 18 -12.18 -11.55 14.63
N LYS A 19 -11.35 -11.52 15.68
CA LYS A 19 -11.79 -11.30 17.07
C LYS A 19 -12.12 -9.85 17.39
N GLN A 20 -11.63 -8.90 16.59
CA GLN A 20 -11.62 -7.47 16.95
C GLN A 20 -12.53 -6.60 16.07
N TRP A 21 -12.81 -7.00 14.82
CA TRP A 21 -13.41 -6.08 13.84
C TRP A 21 -14.77 -5.52 14.26
N ARG A 22 -15.63 -6.34 14.91
CA ARG A 22 -16.92 -5.89 15.43
C ARG A 22 -16.76 -4.80 16.49
N LYS A 23 -15.79 -4.96 17.40
CA LYS A 23 -15.48 -3.96 18.43
C LYS A 23 -14.99 -2.66 17.80
N VAL A 24 -14.11 -2.74 16.80
CA VAL A 24 -13.59 -1.56 16.08
C VAL A 24 -14.72 -0.76 15.42
N ILE A 25 -15.66 -1.43 14.75
CA ILE A 25 -16.85 -0.78 14.16
C ILE A 25 -17.71 -0.11 15.25
N LEU A 26 -18.00 -0.82 16.33
CA LEU A 26 -18.84 -0.32 17.42
C LEU A 26 -18.20 0.88 18.14
N ASP A 27 -16.90 0.85 18.37
CA ASP A 27 -16.19 1.93 19.04
C ASP A 27 -16.11 3.17 18.15
N TRP A 28 -15.83 2.99 16.86
CA TRP A 28 -15.85 4.11 15.91
C TRP A 28 -17.23 4.77 15.85
N ARG A 29 -18.34 3.99 15.78
CA ARG A 29 -19.71 4.55 15.77
C ARG A 29 -20.00 5.46 16.97
N LYS A 30 -19.41 5.18 18.14
CA LYS A 30 -19.62 5.99 19.37
C LYS A 30 -18.86 7.30 19.37
N GLN A 31 -17.76 7.37 18.62
CA GLN A 31 -16.79 8.47 18.66
C GLN A 31 -16.68 9.20 17.33
N ALA A 32 -17.45 8.78 16.32
CA ALA A 32 -17.36 9.26 14.96
C ALA A 32 -17.55 10.78 14.90
N GLN A 33 -16.55 11.44 14.33
CA GLN A 33 -16.59 12.85 13.97
C GLN A 33 -15.98 13.00 12.57
N PRO A 34 -16.44 13.98 11.78
CA PRO A 34 -15.79 14.29 10.52
C PRO A 34 -14.30 14.59 10.73
N ASN A 35 -13.44 13.92 9.98
CA ASN A 35 -12.03 14.24 9.92
C ASN A 35 -11.83 15.59 9.21
N PRO A 36 -10.98 16.50 9.72
CA PRO A 36 -10.77 17.81 9.10
C PRO A 36 -10.28 17.73 7.64
N LEU A 37 -9.44 16.74 7.33
CA LEU A 37 -8.88 16.54 6.00
C LEU A 37 -9.81 15.68 5.12
N TRP A 38 -10.22 14.52 5.63
CA TRP A 38 -10.90 13.49 4.85
C TRP A 38 -12.43 13.52 4.95
N GLY A 39 -13.00 14.31 5.85
CA GLY A 39 -14.43 14.28 6.13
C GLY A 39 -14.86 12.91 6.69
N TYR A 40 -15.52 12.09 5.87
CA TYR A 40 -15.90 10.73 6.27
C TYR A 40 -14.72 9.75 6.13
N ASN A 41 -14.13 9.40 7.27
CA ASN A 41 -12.95 8.53 7.36
C ASN A 41 -13.20 7.40 8.37
N PRO A 42 -13.88 6.32 7.95
CA PRO A 42 -14.14 5.15 8.81
C PRO A 42 -12.83 4.41 9.16
N PRO A 43 -12.83 3.52 10.17
CA PRO A 43 -11.61 2.87 10.63
C PRO A 43 -11.08 1.92 9.57
N GLN A 44 -9.75 1.85 9.39
CA GLN A 44 -9.16 1.12 8.25
C GLN A 44 -9.24 -0.41 8.41
N MET A 45 -9.16 -0.89 9.65
CA MET A 45 -8.95 -2.30 9.95
C MET A 45 -9.98 -3.27 9.33
N PRO A 46 -11.31 -3.01 9.35
CA PRO A 46 -12.29 -3.92 8.76
C PRO A 46 -12.06 -4.19 7.27
N LEU A 47 -11.79 -3.16 6.47
CA LEU A 47 -11.51 -3.31 5.04
C LEU A 47 -10.19 -4.04 4.80
N ARG A 48 -9.18 -3.78 5.62
CA ARG A 48 -7.87 -4.45 5.59
C ARG A 48 -7.99 -5.94 5.91
N LEU A 49 -8.82 -6.28 6.89
CA LEU A 49 -9.15 -7.66 7.24
C LEU A 49 -9.93 -8.35 6.12
N ALA A 50 -10.93 -7.70 5.53
CA ALA A 50 -11.70 -8.23 4.40
C ALA A 50 -10.79 -8.58 3.21
N PHE A 51 -9.86 -7.69 2.87
CA PHE A 51 -8.83 -7.97 1.86
C PHE A 51 -7.96 -9.18 2.23
N LEU A 52 -7.42 -9.20 3.46
CA LEU A 52 -6.55 -10.27 3.95
C LEU A 52 -7.24 -11.64 3.91
N LEU A 53 -8.49 -11.72 4.37
CA LEU A 53 -9.29 -12.94 4.36
C LEU A 53 -9.55 -13.43 2.92
N SER A 54 -9.88 -12.51 2.02
CA SER A 54 -10.06 -12.81 0.59
C SER A 54 -8.79 -13.40 -0.03
N TYR A 55 -7.63 -12.80 0.28
CA TYR A 55 -6.34 -13.30 -0.18
C TYR A 55 -6.04 -14.70 0.36
N LEU A 56 -6.17 -14.89 1.67
CA LEU A 56 -5.92 -16.19 2.31
C LEU A 56 -6.82 -17.28 1.74
N ARG A 57 -8.08 -16.95 1.38
CA ARG A 57 -9.00 -17.89 0.76
C ARG A 57 -8.54 -18.32 -0.62
N VAL A 58 -8.11 -17.37 -1.47
CA VAL A 58 -7.51 -17.67 -2.79
C VAL A 58 -6.27 -18.54 -2.65
N GLN A 59 -5.45 -18.33 -1.62
CA GLN A 59 -4.27 -19.15 -1.34
C GLN A 59 -4.58 -20.53 -0.72
N GLY A 60 -5.85 -20.85 -0.44
CA GLY A 60 -6.25 -22.10 0.22
C GLY A 60 -5.80 -22.21 1.68
N LEU A 61 -5.51 -21.09 2.33
CA LEU A 61 -5.03 -21.04 3.72
C LEU A 61 -6.17 -20.94 4.75
N VAL A 62 -7.40 -20.72 4.29
CA VAL A 62 -8.64 -20.66 5.08
C VAL A 62 -9.79 -21.31 4.30
N GLY A 63 -10.88 -21.66 4.99
CA GLY A 63 -12.05 -22.34 4.43
C GLY A 63 -13.02 -21.42 3.67
N GLU A 64 -13.92 -22.03 2.91
CA GLU A 64 -14.96 -21.38 2.10
C GLU A 64 -15.94 -20.52 2.92
N ASP A 65 -16.13 -20.87 4.19
CA ASP A 65 -16.91 -20.12 5.18
C ASP A 65 -16.38 -18.69 5.41
N THR A 66 -15.15 -18.41 4.97
CA THR A 66 -14.55 -17.09 5.02
C THR A 66 -15.19 -16.09 4.05
N ALA A 67 -15.70 -16.53 2.89
CA ALA A 67 -16.26 -15.61 1.89
C ALA A 67 -17.53 -14.88 2.39
N PRO A 68 -18.53 -15.57 2.98
CA PRO A 68 -19.65 -14.90 3.66
C PRO A 68 -19.22 -13.95 4.79
N GLU A 69 -18.17 -14.29 5.56
CA GLU A 69 -17.65 -13.41 6.62
C GLU A 69 -17.06 -12.12 6.04
N VAL A 70 -16.37 -12.17 4.90
CA VAL A 70 -15.90 -10.97 4.20
C VAL A 70 -17.06 -10.05 3.82
N VAL A 71 -18.15 -10.61 3.31
CA VAL A 71 -19.37 -9.85 3.00
C VAL A 71 -19.97 -9.24 4.27
N GLU A 72 -20.04 -10.00 5.37
CA GLU A 72 -20.53 -9.49 6.67
C GLU A 72 -19.72 -8.27 7.14
N ILE A 73 -18.39 -8.39 7.11
CA ILE A 73 -17.47 -7.29 7.50
C ILE A 73 -17.72 -6.06 6.64
N LEU A 74 -17.80 -6.24 5.31
CA LEU A 74 -17.96 -5.12 4.38
C LEU A 74 -19.35 -4.49 4.47
N ARG A 75 -20.41 -5.25 4.74
CA ARG A 75 -21.75 -4.70 5.01
C ARG A 75 -21.75 -3.84 6.27
N ALA A 76 -21.24 -4.38 7.38
CA ALA A 76 -21.13 -3.63 8.64
C ALA A 76 -20.25 -2.37 8.52
N PHE A 77 -19.18 -2.45 7.71
CA PHE A 77 -18.32 -1.33 7.40
C PHE A 77 -19.02 -0.28 6.52
N SER A 78 -19.76 -0.72 5.50
CA SER A 78 -20.62 0.09 4.63
C SER A 78 -21.62 0.91 5.43
N ASP A 79 -22.26 0.31 6.44
CA ASP A 79 -23.27 0.96 7.28
C ASP A 79 -22.70 2.10 8.14
N LEU A 80 -21.37 2.25 8.25
CA LEU A 80 -20.76 3.36 9.00
C LEU A 80 -21.11 4.74 8.40
N ARG A 81 -21.44 4.81 7.12
CA ARG A 81 -21.81 6.08 6.45
C ARG A 81 -23.08 6.69 7.02
N GLU A 82 -23.98 5.86 7.58
CA GLU A 82 -25.24 6.31 8.18
C GLU A 82 -25.00 7.27 9.36
N VAL A 83 -23.83 7.21 9.99
CA VAL A 83 -23.46 8.07 11.12
C VAL A 83 -23.27 9.54 10.70
N MET A 84 -22.94 9.80 9.44
CA MET A 84 -22.65 11.16 8.97
C MET A 84 -23.90 11.98 8.65
N GLY A 85 -25.06 11.34 8.48
CA GLY A 85 -26.31 11.98 8.08
C GLY A 85 -26.33 12.49 6.63
N PRO A 86 -27.52 12.76 6.06
CA PRO A 86 -27.67 13.15 4.66
C PRO A 86 -27.08 14.54 4.34
N ASP A 87 -27.15 15.49 5.28
CA ASP A 87 -26.66 16.86 5.07
C ASP A 87 -25.14 16.92 4.89
N PHE A 88 -24.40 16.00 5.51
CA PHE A 88 -22.95 15.92 5.40
C PHE A 88 -22.50 15.62 3.97
N ALA A 89 -23.15 14.67 3.31
CA ALA A 89 -22.81 14.27 1.94
C ALA A 89 -23.04 15.42 0.95
N GLY A 90 -24.14 16.17 1.09
CA GLY A 90 -24.47 17.31 0.23
C GLY A 90 -23.52 18.51 0.39
N ALA A 91 -22.87 18.65 1.54
CA ALA A 91 -22.00 19.79 1.82
C ALA A 91 -20.65 19.74 1.08
N ARG A 92 -20.15 18.55 0.73
CA ARG A 92 -18.78 18.35 0.20
C ARG A 92 -18.78 18.14 -1.32
N ALA A 93 -17.81 18.73 -2.01
CA ALA A 93 -17.74 18.71 -3.48
C ALA A 93 -17.62 17.28 -4.03
N GLU A 94 -16.88 16.42 -3.35
CA GLU A 94 -16.61 15.05 -3.75
C GLU A 94 -17.78 14.08 -3.52
N THR A 95 -18.74 14.42 -2.66
CA THR A 95 -19.90 13.55 -2.36
C THR A 95 -21.25 14.14 -2.73
N ARG A 96 -21.32 15.44 -3.08
CA ARG A 96 -22.61 16.13 -3.31
C ARG A 96 -23.48 15.46 -4.37
N ASP A 97 -22.86 15.01 -5.46
CA ASP A 97 -23.56 14.43 -6.61
C ASP A 97 -23.53 12.89 -6.62
N LEU A 98 -22.70 12.27 -5.78
CA LEU A 98 -22.49 10.81 -5.70
C LEU A 98 -23.14 10.18 -4.47
N GLY A 99 -23.50 10.97 -3.47
CA GLY A 99 -23.75 10.47 -2.13
C GLY A 99 -22.46 10.12 -1.39
N LEU A 100 -22.60 9.56 -0.19
CA LEU A 100 -21.46 9.20 0.66
C LEU A 100 -21.00 7.76 0.34
N PRO A 101 -19.80 7.57 -0.25
CA PRO A 101 -19.25 6.23 -0.50
C PRO A 101 -18.91 5.51 0.81
N ILE A 102 -18.47 4.25 0.73
CA ILE A 102 -18.03 3.46 1.88
C ILE A 102 -16.78 4.02 2.59
N PHE A 103 -16.01 4.88 1.91
CA PHE A 103 -15.00 5.76 2.47
C PHE A 103 -14.70 6.88 1.46
N VAL A 104 -14.28 8.06 1.94
CA VAL A 104 -13.77 9.15 1.06
C VAL A 104 -12.24 9.10 0.92
N ASN A 105 -11.58 8.38 1.83
CA ASN A 105 -10.14 8.24 1.84
C ASN A 105 -9.64 7.43 0.63
N ILE A 106 -9.01 8.13 -0.31
CA ILE A 106 -8.50 7.59 -1.59
C ILE A 106 -7.51 6.44 -1.43
N PHE A 107 -6.82 6.33 -0.29
CA PHE A 107 -5.78 5.31 -0.06
C PHE A 107 -6.33 3.87 -0.08
N PHE A 108 -7.65 3.68 0.02
CA PHE A 108 -8.27 2.36 0.08
C PHE A 108 -8.96 1.90 -1.20
N ILE A 109 -9.01 2.71 -2.26
CA ILE A 109 -9.64 2.30 -3.52
C ILE A 109 -9.00 1.01 -4.09
N PRO A 110 -7.66 0.89 -4.19
CA PRO A 110 -7.04 -0.35 -4.67
C PRO A 110 -7.32 -1.54 -3.75
N LEU A 111 -7.47 -1.31 -2.44
CA LEU A 111 -7.74 -2.34 -1.45
C LEU A 111 -9.15 -2.92 -1.62
N LEU A 112 -10.16 -2.06 -1.76
CA LEU A 112 -11.54 -2.47 -2.05
C LEU A 112 -11.63 -3.22 -3.38
N ALA A 113 -11.07 -2.64 -4.45
CA ALA A 113 -11.09 -3.26 -5.78
C ALA A 113 -10.44 -4.64 -5.78
N ARG A 114 -9.25 -4.80 -5.17
CA ARG A 114 -8.61 -6.12 -5.05
C ARG A 114 -9.40 -7.09 -4.18
N THR A 115 -10.07 -6.61 -3.12
CA THR A 115 -10.92 -7.48 -2.30
C THR A 115 -12.05 -8.09 -3.15
N ILE A 116 -12.71 -7.26 -3.97
CA ILE A 116 -13.77 -7.70 -4.88
C ILE A 116 -13.22 -8.65 -5.94
N GLU A 117 -12.06 -8.33 -6.53
CA GLU A 117 -11.38 -9.21 -7.47
C GLU A 117 -11.12 -10.61 -6.89
N LEU A 118 -10.55 -10.66 -5.67
CA LEU A 118 -10.24 -11.92 -5.01
C LEU A 118 -11.52 -12.71 -4.70
N GLN A 119 -12.58 -12.06 -4.21
CA GLN A 119 -13.88 -12.71 -4.00
C GLN A 119 -14.50 -13.25 -5.31
N ARG A 120 -14.33 -12.54 -6.43
CA ARG A 120 -14.72 -13.05 -7.75
C ARG A 120 -13.90 -14.29 -8.15
N GLN A 121 -12.60 -14.29 -7.86
CA GLN A 121 -11.70 -15.40 -8.18
C GLN A 121 -12.02 -16.68 -7.37
N THR A 122 -12.43 -16.56 -6.10
CA THR A 122 -12.77 -17.74 -5.31
C THR A 122 -14.03 -18.42 -5.81
N GLY A 123 -15.01 -17.65 -6.29
CA GLY A 123 -16.28 -18.18 -6.78
C GLY A 123 -17.20 -18.73 -5.68
N ASP A 124 -16.88 -18.47 -4.41
CA ASP A 124 -17.63 -19.00 -3.25
C ASP A 124 -18.93 -18.23 -2.97
N LEU A 125 -19.04 -16.99 -3.45
CA LEU A 125 -20.17 -16.12 -3.14
C LEU A 125 -21.38 -16.35 -4.06
N PRO A 126 -22.61 -16.25 -3.51
CA PRO A 126 -23.80 -16.08 -4.32
C PRO A 126 -23.68 -14.86 -5.25
N LYS A 127 -24.31 -14.94 -6.42
CA LYS A 127 -24.29 -13.85 -7.42
C LYS A 127 -24.77 -12.51 -6.86
N GLU A 128 -25.75 -12.54 -5.96
CA GLU A 128 -26.31 -11.34 -5.32
C GLU A 128 -25.31 -10.64 -4.41
N ASP A 129 -24.52 -11.39 -3.63
CA ASP A 129 -23.50 -10.82 -2.74
C ASP A 129 -22.32 -10.28 -3.54
N LEU A 130 -21.90 -10.99 -4.59
CA LEU A 130 -20.87 -10.49 -5.50
C LEU A 130 -21.32 -9.21 -6.21
N ALA A 131 -22.56 -9.16 -6.71
CA ALA A 131 -23.11 -7.96 -7.34
C ALA A 131 -23.22 -6.79 -6.34
N TRP A 132 -23.58 -7.07 -5.08
CA TRP A 132 -23.58 -6.05 -4.03
C TRP A 132 -22.18 -5.49 -3.76
N LEU A 133 -21.17 -6.35 -3.67
CA LEU A 133 -19.77 -5.94 -3.50
C LEU A 133 -19.29 -5.07 -4.68
N GLU A 134 -19.56 -5.50 -5.91
CA GLU A 134 -19.23 -4.77 -7.13
C GLU A 134 -19.92 -3.39 -7.18
N GLY A 135 -21.16 -3.31 -6.68
CA GLY A 135 -21.92 -2.07 -6.56
C GLY A 135 -21.31 -1.01 -5.63
N LEU A 136 -20.34 -1.37 -4.78
CA LEU A 136 -19.64 -0.41 -3.92
C LEU A 136 -18.58 0.42 -4.68
N LEU A 137 -18.09 -0.06 -5.83
CA LEU A 137 -16.97 0.56 -6.54
C LEU A 137 -17.31 1.89 -7.21
N PRO A 138 -18.42 2.04 -7.98
CA PRO A 138 -18.62 3.23 -8.80
C PRO A 138 -18.55 4.54 -8.00
N ASP A 139 -19.30 4.64 -6.91
CA ASP A 139 -19.32 5.85 -6.08
C ASP A 139 -17.99 6.08 -5.37
N THR A 140 -17.32 5.00 -4.96
CA THR A 140 -16.02 5.05 -4.27
C THR A 140 -14.87 5.43 -5.19
N VAL A 141 -14.96 5.12 -6.48
CA VAL A 141 -13.94 5.48 -7.48
C VAL A 141 -14.21 6.87 -8.04
N ASN A 142 -15.48 7.23 -8.21
CA ASN A 142 -15.87 8.50 -8.81
C ASN A 142 -15.50 9.73 -7.95
N VAL A 143 -15.29 9.59 -6.64
CA VAL A 143 -14.78 10.71 -5.80
C VAL A 143 -13.42 11.23 -6.25
N VAL A 144 -12.60 10.41 -6.93
CA VAL A 144 -11.26 10.80 -7.42
C VAL A 144 -11.36 11.97 -8.41
N PHE A 145 -12.47 12.10 -9.14
CA PHE A 145 -12.65 13.15 -10.14
C PHE A 145 -13.00 14.52 -9.57
N ALA A 146 -13.39 14.60 -8.30
CA ALA A 146 -13.64 15.89 -7.65
C ALA A 146 -12.33 16.63 -7.31
N HIS A 147 -11.27 15.87 -7.04
CA HIS A 147 -9.95 16.41 -6.67
C HIS A 147 -8.86 15.57 -7.34
N PRO A 148 -8.68 15.64 -8.67
CA PRO A 148 -7.63 14.88 -9.34
C PRO A 148 -6.25 15.30 -8.81
N GLU A 149 -5.37 14.33 -8.59
CA GLU A 149 -3.97 14.55 -8.24
C GLU A 149 -3.10 13.99 -9.37
N TRP A 150 -1.96 14.62 -9.59
CA TRP A 150 -1.02 14.31 -10.68
C TRP A 150 0.43 14.38 -10.20
N GLY A 151 1.35 14.03 -11.09
CA GLY A 151 2.79 14.01 -10.80
C GLY A 151 3.30 12.66 -10.29
N ALA A 152 4.63 12.55 -10.23
CA ALA A 152 5.33 11.37 -9.76
C ALA A 152 5.29 11.30 -8.22
N MET A 153 4.16 10.87 -7.65
CA MET A 153 3.92 10.88 -6.20
C MET A 153 3.01 9.73 -5.74
N ASN A 154 3.14 9.35 -4.47
CA ASN A 154 2.41 8.23 -3.88
C ASN A 154 0.88 8.29 -4.07
N ARG A 155 0.23 9.43 -3.82
CA ARG A 155 -1.24 9.52 -3.90
C ARG A 155 -1.74 9.39 -5.34
N ALA A 156 -1.02 9.99 -6.29
CA ALA A 156 -1.31 9.90 -7.71
C ALA A 156 -1.24 8.45 -8.22
N ILE A 157 -0.11 7.75 -8.00
CA ILE A 157 0.02 6.37 -8.50
C ILE A 157 -0.97 5.40 -7.84
N LEU A 158 -1.31 5.63 -6.56
CA LEU A 158 -2.31 4.84 -5.86
C LEU A 158 -3.70 4.99 -6.51
N ARG A 159 -4.10 6.22 -6.85
CA ARG A 159 -5.34 6.50 -7.57
C ARG A 159 -5.34 5.83 -8.95
N SER A 160 -4.22 5.90 -9.67
CA SER A 160 -4.06 5.22 -10.95
C SER A 160 -4.28 3.70 -10.82
N GLU A 161 -3.66 3.06 -9.83
CA GLU A 161 -3.89 1.64 -9.56
C GLU A 161 -5.38 1.34 -9.29
N GLY A 162 -6.02 2.13 -8.42
CA GLY A 162 -7.42 1.96 -8.06
C GLY A 162 -8.38 2.10 -9.24
N LEU A 163 -8.18 3.15 -10.05
CA LEU A 163 -8.96 3.41 -11.27
C LEU A 163 -8.77 2.31 -12.32
N MET A 164 -7.53 1.85 -12.53
CA MET A 164 -7.24 0.76 -13.46
C MET A 164 -7.95 -0.53 -13.03
N LEU A 165 -7.83 -0.91 -11.75
CA LEU A 165 -8.51 -2.07 -11.19
C LEU A 165 -10.03 -1.99 -11.35
N ALA A 166 -10.63 -0.85 -11.02
CA ALA A 166 -12.07 -0.64 -11.16
C ALA A 166 -12.54 -0.80 -12.61
N SER A 167 -11.81 -0.21 -13.57
CA SER A 167 -12.13 -0.29 -14.99
C SER A 167 -12.08 -1.71 -15.55
N GLN A 168 -11.19 -2.56 -15.02
CA GLN A 168 -11.05 -3.95 -15.44
C GLN A 168 -12.05 -4.87 -14.73
N LEU A 169 -12.43 -4.55 -13.49
CA LEU A 169 -13.44 -5.30 -12.75
C LEU A 169 -14.84 -5.08 -13.31
N LEU A 170 -15.17 -3.85 -13.71
CA LEU A 170 -16.48 -3.48 -14.22
C LEU A 170 -16.38 -2.93 -15.66
N PRO A 171 -15.92 -3.73 -16.65
CA PRO A 171 -15.63 -3.24 -17.99
C PRO A 171 -16.87 -2.71 -18.72
N GLU A 172 -18.06 -3.22 -18.37
CA GLU A 172 -19.34 -2.81 -18.96
C GLU A 172 -19.98 -1.60 -18.25
N HIS A 173 -19.38 -1.10 -17.17
CA HIS A 173 -19.90 0.09 -16.49
C HIS A 173 -19.72 1.33 -17.39
N PRO A 174 -20.71 2.24 -17.49
CA PRO A 174 -20.61 3.41 -18.37
C PRO A 174 -19.39 4.30 -18.14
N ASP A 175 -18.93 4.40 -16.89
CA ASP A 175 -17.73 5.17 -16.53
C ASP A 175 -16.41 4.40 -16.68
N ALA A 176 -16.42 3.10 -16.98
CA ALA A 176 -15.19 2.30 -17.04
C ALA A 176 -14.15 2.84 -18.04
N PRO A 177 -14.53 3.30 -19.26
CA PRO A 177 -13.58 3.95 -20.17
C PRO A 177 -12.96 5.22 -19.58
N LYS A 178 -13.75 6.01 -18.84
CA LYS A 178 -13.30 7.23 -18.15
C LYS A 178 -12.30 6.90 -17.04
N TRP A 179 -12.60 5.88 -16.22
CA TRP A 179 -11.70 5.41 -15.17
C TRP A 179 -10.36 4.95 -15.73
N ARG A 180 -10.40 4.10 -16.77
CA ARG A 180 -9.20 3.62 -17.45
C ARG A 180 -8.37 4.76 -18.00
N ARG A 181 -9.00 5.72 -18.68
CA ARG A 181 -8.28 6.86 -19.27
C ARG A 181 -7.59 7.70 -18.21
N MET A 182 -8.27 7.99 -17.09
CA MET A 182 -7.67 8.73 -15.99
C MET A 182 -6.52 7.96 -15.34
N ALA A 183 -6.67 6.64 -15.15
CA ALA A 183 -5.59 5.79 -14.64
C ALA A 183 -4.33 5.89 -15.50
N GLU A 184 -4.48 5.79 -16.82
CA GLU A 184 -3.37 5.89 -17.79
C GLU A 184 -2.72 7.28 -17.77
N ILE A 185 -3.50 8.36 -17.68
CA ILE A 185 -2.98 9.73 -17.59
C ILE A 185 -2.12 9.89 -16.34
N ILE A 186 -2.65 9.53 -15.17
CA ILE A 186 -1.90 9.66 -13.92
C ILE A 186 -0.67 8.76 -13.90
N ALA A 187 -0.76 7.54 -14.45
CA ALA A 187 0.39 6.65 -14.56
C ALA A 187 1.50 7.25 -15.42
N GLN A 188 1.16 7.94 -16.52
CA GLN A 188 2.16 8.58 -17.39
C GLN A 188 3.01 9.62 -16.67
N ASP A 189 2.46 10.33 -15.67
CA ASP A 189 3.24 11.26 -14.85
C ASP A 189 4.26 10.56 -13.94
N ASN A 190 4.08 9.25 -13.69
CA ASN A 190 4.94 8.44 -12.84
C ASN A 190 5.96 7.61 -13.64
N LEU A 191 5.61 7.22 -14.87
CA LEU A 191 6.44 6.39 -15.74
C LEU A 191 7.80 7.03 -16.01
N ASP A 192 8.86 6.30 -15.67
CA ASP A 192 10.26 6.68 -15.88
C ASP A 192 10.64 8.01 -15.18
N ARG A 193 9.92 8.38 -14.10
CA ARG A 193 10.19 9.56 -13.26
C ARG A 193 10.72 9.17 -11.89
N TRP A 194 11.33 10.15 -11.24
CA TRP A 194 11.69 10.12 -9.83
C TRP A 194 10.52 10.66 -9.01
N GLU A 195 10.26 10.06 -7.85
CA GLU A 195 9.24 10.57 -6.95
C GLU A 195 9.60 11.96 -6.41
N ILE A 196 8.59 12.82 -6.34
CA ILE A 196 8.74 14.20 -5.90
C ILE A 196 8.94 14.32 -4.38
N GLU A 197 8.43 13.38 -3.59
CA GLU A 197 8.48 13.39 -2.13
C GLU A 197 9.69 12.60 -1.62
N ASP A 198 10.73 13.30 -1.14
CA ASP A 198 11.89 12.64 -0.55
C ASP A 198 11.68 12.32 0.93
N ALA A 199 10.89 11.28 1.20
CA ALA A 199 10.52 10.90 2.56
C ALA A 199 10.48 9.38 2.77
N THR A 200 10.90 8.92 3.96
CA THR A 200 10.89 7.50 4.33
C THR A 200 9.49 6.90 4.42
N THR A 201 8.47 7.73 4.63
CA THR A 201 7.08 7.27 4.68
C THR A 201 6.48 7.10 3.29
N TYR A 202 6.78 8.03 2.38
CA TYR A 202 6.05 8.18 1.11
C TYR A 202 6.64 7.39 -0.04
N HIS A 203 7.97 7.31 -0.13
CA HIS A 203 8.65 6.48 -1.13
C HIS A 203 8.17 5.02 -1.14
N PRO A 204 8.04 4.33 0.01
CA PRO A 204 7.53 2.96 0.02
C PRO A 204 6.07 2.85 -0.44
N VAL A 205 5.24 3.87 -0.18
CA VAL A 205 3.84 3.89 -0.67
C VAL A 205 3.85 3.98 -2.19
N TRP A 206 4.60 4.92 -2.76
CA TRP A 206 4.70 5.09 -4.20
C TRP A 206 5.23 3.82 -4.88
N LEU A 207 6.37 3.30 -4.44
CA LEU A 207 7.00 2.12 -5.04
C LEU A 207 6.10 0.90 -5.04
N VAL A 208 5.42 0.59 -3.93
CA VAL A 208 4.58 -0.62 -3.87
C VAL A 208 3.37 -0.49 -4.79
N HIS A 209 2.73 0.68 -4.84
CA HIS A 209 1.56 0.92 -5.68
C HIS A 209 1.95 1.02 -7.16
N PHE A 210 3.13 1.57 -7.46
CA PHE A 210 3.66 1.61 -8.81
C PHE A 210 4.00 0.21 -9.33
N ALA A 211 4.73 -0.59 -8.56
CA ALA A 211 5.00 -1.99 -8.90
C ALA A 211 3.72 -2.79 -9.15
N ARG A 212 2.71 -2.60 -8.30
CA ARG A 212 1.39 -3.21 -8.43
C ARG A 212 0.65 -2.76 -9.69
N TYR A 213 0.74 -1.49 -10.06
CA TYR A 213 0.21 -0.98 -11.33
C TYR A 213 0.93 -1.62 -12.52
N LEU A 214 2.27 -1.64 -12.53
CA LEU A 214 3.07 -2.23 -13.60
C LEU A 214 2.79 -3.72 -13.79
N GLU A 215 2.70 -4.49 -12.70
CA GLU A 215 2.30 -5.90 -12.73
C GLU A 215 0.90 -6.04 -13.37
N ARG A 216 -0.01 -5.12 -13.06
CA ARG A 216 -1.38 -5.15 -13.59
C ARG A 216 -1.46 -4.89 -15.09
N VAL A 217 -0.66 -3.95 -15.60
CA VAL A 217 -0.65 -3.61 -17.03
C VAL A 217 0.34 -4.45 -17.84
N GLY A 218 1.05 -5.39 -17.19
CA GLY A 218 1.99 -6.29 -17.85
C GLY A 218 3.31 -5.62 -18.25
N GLU A 219 3.74 -4.59 -17.52
CA GLU A 219 4.96 -3.81 -17.78
C GLU A 219 5.96 -3.88 -16.60
N LEU A 220 5.98 -5.00 -15.88
CA LEU A 220 6.81 -5.16 -14.68
C LEU A 220 8.32 -5.06 -14.98
N GLU A 221 8.73 -5.36 -16.21
CA GLU A 221 10.11 -5.20 -16.68
C GLU A 221 10.61 -3.75 -16.58
N ARG A 222 9.71 -2.77 -16.51
CA ARG A 222 10.08 -1.37 -16.27
C ARG A 222 10.76 -1.14 -14.93
N LEU A 223 10.59 -2.03 -13.95
CA LEU A 223 11.32 -1.95 -12.67
C LEU A 223 12.84 -2.03 -12.84
N GLN A 224 13.33 -2.56 -13.96
CA GLN A 224 14.76 -2.61 -14.27
C GLN A 224 15.30 -1.31 -14.90
N ARG A 225 14.43 -0.37 -15.25
CA ARG A 225 14.85 0.92 -15.81
C ARG A 225 15.54 1.77 -14.75
N PRO A 226 16.44 2.68 -15.15
CA PRO A 226 17.29 3.41 -14.20
C PRO A 226 16.51 4.05 -13.05
N PRO A 227 15.34 4.71 -13.26
CA PRO A 227 14.58 5.28 -12.16
C PRO A 227 14.16 4.29 -11.07
N LEU A 228 13.52 3.21 -11.49
CA LEU A 228 12.94 2.26 -10.54
C LEU A 228 13.99 1.34 -9.95
N ARG A 229 15.01 0.95 -10.74
CA ARG A 229 16.12 0.17 -10.24
C ARG A 229 16.89 0.91 -9.16
N TRP A 230 17.12 2.21 -9.37
CA TRP A 230 17.83 3.05 -8.41
C TRP A 230 17.16 3.05 -7.05
N TYR A 231 15.83 3.08 -6.96
CA TYR A 231 15.12 3.07 -5.68
C TYR A 231 15.38 1.81 -4.86
N PHE A 232 15.54 0.65 -5.49
CA PHE A 232 15.86 -0.59 -4.78
C PHE A 232 17.26 -0.54 -4.18
N ASP A 233 18.25 -0.09 -4.96
CA ASP A 233 19.62 0.07 -4.48
C ASP A 233 19.70 1.18 -3.43
N TYR A 234 19.03 2.31 -3.66
CA TYR A 234 18.88 3.42 -2.73
C TYR A 234 18.42 2.95 -1.36
N PHE A 235 17.30 2.24 -1.28
CA PHE A 235 16.79 1.78 0.00
C PHE A 235 17.64 0.70 0.64
N LEU A 236 18.19 -0.22 -0.15
CA LEU A 236 19.11 -1.25 0.35
C LEU A 236 20.30 -0.59 1.07
N GLU A 237 20.90 0.40 0.43
CA GLU A 237 22.08 1.11 0.92
C GLU A 237 21.78 2.07 2.08
N LEU A 238 20.51 2.32 2.43
CA LEU A 238 20.10 3.09 3.60
C LEU A 238 19.78 2.22 4.83
N ILE A 239 19.78 0.89 4.70
CA ILE A 239 19.55 0.00 5.84
C ILE A 239 20.73 0.14 6.81
N ALA A 240 20.38 0.53 8.03
CA ALA A 240 21.31 0.71 9.14
C ALA A 240 21.43 -0.56 10.00
N PRO A 241 22.47 -0.67 10.85
CA PRO A 241 22.77 -1.84 11.68
C PRO A 241 21.61 -2.37 12.53
N HIS A 242 20.75 -1.49 13.06
CA HIS A 242 19.55 -1.88 13.81
C HIS A 242 18.48 -2.57 12.95
N GLY A 243 18.68 -2.66 11.63
CA GLY A 243 17.87 -3.48 10.72
C GLY A 243 16.70 -2.75 10.06
N THR A 244 16.65 -1.42 10.12
CA THR A 244 15.70 -0.62 9.33
C THR A 244 16.41 0.61 8.76
N ILE A 245 15.67 1.54 8.17
CA ILE A 245 16.18 2.80 7.59
C ILE A 245 15.89 3.96 8.56
N PRO A 246 16.86 4.84 8.84
CA PRO A 246 16.62 6.11 9.55
C PRO A 246 15.67 7.02 8.80
N ASP A 247 14.83 7.76 9.53
CA ASP A 247 13.87 8.67 8.93
C ASP A 247 14.51 9.92 8.31
N PHE A 248 13.88 10.39 7.25
CA PHE A 248 14.12 11.69 6.63
C PHE A 248 12.86 12.16 5.91
N GLY A 249 12.76 13.47 5.66
CA GLY A 249 11.55 14.10 5.16
C GLY A 249 10.39 13.93 6.15
N ASP A 250 9.19 13.74 5.62
CA ASP A 250 8.03 13.29 6.40
C ASP A 250 8.20 11.80 6.75
N GLY A 251 8.98 11.56 7.81
CA GLY A 251 9.28 10.24 8.33
C GLY A 251 8.60 9.98 9.67
N GLU A 252 8.24 8.72 9.90
CA GLU A 252 7.87 8.26 11.23
C GLU A 252 8.57 6.92 11.50
N TRP A 253 9.33 6.91 12.59
CA TRP A 253 10.27 5.83 12.88
C TRP A 253 9.57 4.48 12.91
N ARG A 254 9.97 3.63 11.96
CA ARG A 254 9.44 2.27 11.79
C ARG A 254 7.93 2.20 11.56
N SER A 255 7.35 3.23 10.94
CA SER A 255 5.92 3.25 10.60
C SER A 255 5.59 2.65 9.23
N THR A 256 6.57 2.47 8.33
CA THR A 256 6.33 2.06 6.93
C THR A 256 7.12 0.82 6.49
N TRP A 257 7.76 0.12 7.43
CA TRP A 257 8.58 -1.05 7.14
C TRP A 257 7.83 -2.15 6.37
N PHE A 258 6.53 -2.30 6.63
CA PHE A 258 5.67 -3.30 5.97
C PHE A 258 5.40 -3.00 4.49
N LEU A 259 5.72 -1.79 4.01
CA LEU A 259 5.72 -1.42 2.60
C LEU A 259 7.08 -1.72 1.94
N LEU A 260 8.18 -1.56 2.68
CA LEU A 260 9.52 -1.86 2.19
C LEU A 260 9.78 -3.37 2.04
N VAL A 261 9.25 -4.19 2.95
CA VAL A 261 9.40 -5.65 2.87
C VAL A 261 8.91 -6.23 1.52
N PRO A 262 7.68 -5.97 1.04
CA PRO A 262 7.25 -6.45 -0.27
C PRO A 262 8.09 -5.88 -1.42
N ILE A 263 8.50 -4.61 -1.36
CA ILE A 263 9.37 -3.99 -2.37
C ILE A 263 10.69 -4.76 -2.50
N PHE A 264 11.31 -5.14 -1.39
CA PHE A 264 12.55 -5.92 -1.41
C PHE A 264 12.35 -7.36 -1.86
N GLU A 265 11.23 -8.01 -1.52
CA GLU A 265 10.90 -9.34 -2.06
C GLU A 265 10.73 -9.28 -3.58
N LEU A 266 10.06 -8.25 -4.10
CA LEU A 266 9.93 -8.02 -5.53
C LEU A 266 11.28 -7.77 -6.21
N ALA A 267 12.09 -6.87 -5.63
CA ALA A 267 13.43 -6.58 -6.14
C ALA A 267 14.31 -7.84 -6.16
N ALA A 268 14.25 -8.67 -5.11
CA ALA A 268 14.96 -9.95 -5.08
C ALA A 268 14.55 -10.84 -6.26
N ARG A 269 13.24 -11.01 -6.48
CA ARG A 269 12.69 -11.84 -7.56
C ARG A 269 13.09 -11.36 -8.94
N GLU A 270 12.81 -10.08 -9.25
CA GLU A 270 13.01 -9.51 -10.58
C GLU A 270 14.49 -9.38 -10.95
N LEU A 271 15.35 -9.11 -9.95
CA LEU A 271 16.77 -8.82 -10.17
C LEU A 271 17.67 -10.01 -9.85
N ARG A 272 17.10 -11.11 -9.33
CA ARG A 272 17.80 -12.32 -8.89
C ARG A 272 18.97 -12.02 -7.94
N ASP A 273 18.77 -11.08 -7.02
CA ASP A 273 19.81 -10.63 -6.09
C ASP A 273 19.45 -10.89 -4.63
N GLY A 274 20.22 -11.78 -4.01
CA GLY A 274 20.07 -12.15 -2.60
C GLY A 274 20.22 -11.01 -1.60
N ARG A 275 20.78 -9.86 -1.99
CA ARG A 275 20.89 -8.67 -1.13
C ARG A 275 19.54 -8.10 -0.76
N TYR A 276 18.59 -8.08 -1.69
CA TYR A 276 17.23 -7.62 -1.39
C TYR A 276 16.47 -8.66 -0.56
N LYS A 277 16.74 -9.95 -0.78
CA LYS A 277 16.19 -11.02 0.08
C LYS A 277 16.65 -10.89 1.53
N TRP A 278 17.92 -10.57 1.73
CA TRP A 278 18.47 -10.23 3.05
C TRP A 278 17.78 -8.99 3.64
N ALA A 279 17.59 -7.93 2.85
CA ALA A 279 16.96 -6.68 3.30
C ALA A 279 15.52 -6.90 3.78
N ALA A 280 14.69 -7.60 2.99
CA ALA A 280 13.33 -7.96 3.36
C ALA A 280 13.28 -8.70 4.70
N ALA A 281 14.18 -9.68 4.88
CA ALA A 281 14.25 -10.45 6.10
C ALA A 281 14.72 -9.62 7.31
N ARG A 282 15.75 -8.79 7.12
CA ARG A 282 16.32 -7.96 8.18
C ARG A 282 15.32 -6.96 8.74
N ILE A 283 14.60 -6.28 7.84
CA ILE A 283 13.56 -5.30 8.21
C ILE A 283 12.41 -5.98 8.94
N PHE A 284 11.89 -7.07 8.38
CA PHE A 284 10.79 -7.80 9.01
C PHE A 284 11.16 -8.25 10.43
N GLN A 285 12.33 -8.87 10.60
CA GLN A 285 12.77 -9.40 11.89
C GLN A 285 13.02 -8.29 12.92
N SER A 286 13.66 -7.19 12.52
CA SER A 286 13.92 -6.03 13.39
C SER A 286 12.61 -5.44 13.92
N CYS A 287 11.64 -5.18 13.04
CA CYS A 287 10.37 -4.58 13.42
C CYS A 287 9.47 -5.51 14.25
N GLN A 288 9.56 -6.83 14.06
CA GLN A 288 8.89 -7.81 14.95
C GLN A 288 9.51 -7.84 16.35
N ALA A 289 10.84 -7.81 16.46
CA ALA A 289 11.53 -7.92 17.75
C ALA A 289 11.26 -6.74 18.68
N ASP A 290 11.18 -5.53 18.12
CA ASP A 290 11.08 -4.29 18.90
C ASP A 290 9.64 -3.81 19.11
N GLY A 291 8.63 -4.66 18.86
CA GLY A 291 7.24 -4.35 19.20
C GLY A 291 6.64 -3.17 18.43
N THR A 292 7.19 -2.81 17.26
CA THR A 292 6.79 -1.62 16.46
C THR A 292 5.34 -1.64 15.93
N LEU A 293 4.57 -2.67 16.31
CA LEU A 293 3.16 -2.85 15.99
C LEU A 293 2.23 -1.99 16.86
N GLU A 294 2.73 -1.27 17.88
CA GLU A 294 1.87 -0.58 18.86
C GLU A 294 0.90 0.46 18.26
N LYS A 295 1.21 1.06 17.10
CA LYS A 295 0.36 2.07 16.45
C LYS A 295 -0.57 1.52 15.36
N LEU A 296 -0.34 0.31 14.87
CA LEU A 296 -1.06 -0.26 13.73
C LEU A 296 -1.63 -1.62 14.10
N THR A 297 -2.82 -1.95 13.61
CA THR A 297 -3.34 -3.29 13.84
C THR A 297 -2.54 -4.30 13.02
N ARG A 298 -2.45 -5.55 13.50
CA ARG A 298 -1.77 -6.59 12.72
C ARG A 298 -2.43 -6.86 11.37
N ALA A 299 -3.73 -6.62 11.24
CA ALA A 299 -4.43 -6.69 9.96
C ALA A 299 -3.96 -5.60 8.98
N ASP A 300 -3.68 -4.38 9.47
CA ASP A 300 -3.13 -3.31 8.63
C ASP A 300 -1.80 -3.73 8.02
N ILE A 301 -0.88 -4.20 8.86
CA ILE A 301 0.45 -4.67 8.45
C ILE A 301 0.34 -5.89 7.52
N ALA A 302 -0.47 -6.88 7.88
CA ALA A 302 -0.66 -8.08 7.10
C ALA A 302 -1.23 -7.78 5.70
N SER A 303 -2.13 -6.80 5.56
CA SER A 303 -2.69 -6.42 4.25
C SER A 303 -1.62 -5.95 3.25
N HIS A 304 -0.48 -5.43 3.72
CA HIS A 304 0.64 -5.08 2.85
C HIS A 304 1.60 -6.26 2.66
N LEU A 305 1.82 -7.07 3.68
CA LEU A 305 2.67 -8.27 3.59
C LEU A 305 2.07 -9.40 2.75
N VAL A 306 0.79 -9.31 2.37
CA VAL A 306 0.21 -10.13 1.28
C VAL A 306 1.07 -10.02 0.01
N PHE A 307 1.54 -8.83 -0.35
CA PHE A 307 2.40 -8.64 -1.52
C PHE A 307 3.79 -9.26 -1.32
N ALA A 308 4.31 -9.26 -0.09
CA ALA A 308 5.56 -9.92 0.22
C ALA A 308 5.43 -11.43 0.03
N HIS A 309 4.35 -12.04 0.53
CA HIS A 309 4.04 -13.46 0.27
C HIS A 309 3.94 -13.76 -1.23
N ASN A 310 3.28 -12.89 -1.99
CA ASN A 310 3.08 -13.07 -3.43
C ASN A 310 4.38 -12.97 -4.24
N TRP A 311 5.23 -11.99 -3.92
CA TRP A 311 6.48 -11.70 -4.64
C TRP A 311 7.69 -12.47 -4.13
N CYS A 312 7.59 -13.07 -2.95
CA CYS A 312 8.65 -13.89 -2.37
C CYS A 312 9.05 -15.03 -3.32
N ASP A 313 10.35 -15.18 -3.53
CA ASP A 313 10.95 -16.33 -4.23
C ASP A 313 11.92 -17.04 -3.27
N ASP A 314 11.52 -18.23 -2.81
CA ASP A 314 12.29 -19.02 -1.84
C ASP A 314 13.54 -19.66 -2.45
N THR A 315 13.70 -19.62 -3.78
CA THR A 315 14.91 -20.13 -4.47
C THR A 315 16.09 -19.17 -4.38
N ILE A 316 15.85 -17.92 -3.96
CA ILE A 316 16.90 -16.89 -3.85
C ILE A 316 17.46 -16.92 -2.43
N GLU A 317 18.75 -17.23 -2.32
CA GLU A 317 19.44 -17.21 -1.04
C GLU A 317 19.70 -15.78 -0.57
N ALA A 318 19.39 -15.51 0.70
CA ALA A 318 19.66 -14.22 1.31
C ALA A 318 21.18 -14.00 1.45
N ARG A 319 21.67 -12.83 1.01
CA ARG A 319 23.08 -12.46 1.06
C ARG A 319 23.24 -11.08 1.67
N THR A 320 23.99 -10.96 2.75
CA THR A 320 24.33 -9.66 3.34
C THR A 320 25.04 -8.76 2.32
N PRO A 321 24.67 -7.48 2.18
CA PRO A 321 25.41 -6.53 1.36
C PRO A 321 26.84 -6.33 1.85
N THR A 322 27.72 -5.85 0.97
CA THR A 322 29.14 -5.60 1.26
C THR A 322 29.59 -4.19 0.92
N SER A 323 28.66 -3.33 0.48
CA SER A 323 28.94 -1.95 0.10
C SER A 323 29.53 -1.18 1.29
N PRO A 324 30.62 -0.42 1.09
CA PRO A 324 31.23 0.39 2.14
C PRO A 324 30.48 1.73 2.31
N SER A 325 31.07 2.64 3.08
CA SER A 325 30.68 4.05 3.06
C SER A 325 30.66 4.60 1.63
N ARG A 326 29.63 5.34 1.27
CA ARG A 326 29.48 5.92 -0.06
C ARG A 326 28.55 7.12 -0.06
N ASP A 327 28.77 7.99 -1.02
CA ASP A 327 27.71 8.84 -1.54
C ASP A 327 26.73 7.96 -2.34
N ILE A 328 25.45 8.09 -2.03
CA ILE A 328 24.38 7.32 -2.65
C ILE A 328 24.06 7.92 -4.01
N ASP A 329 23.91 9.25 -4.07
CA ASP A 329 23.63 10.05 -5.27
C ASP A 329 23.60 11.56 -4.93
N GLU A 330 24.36 12.39 -5.66
CA GLU A 330 24.39 13.87 -5.54
C GLU A 330 23.26 14.59 -6.31
N LEU A 331 22.65 13.93 -7.30
CA LEU A 331 21.61 14.48 -8.17
C LEU A 331 20.21 14.25 -7.59
N ILE A 332 19.91 13.01 -7.20
CA ILE A 332 18.54 12.61 -6.82
C ILE A 332 18.39 12.44 -5.32
N ALA A 333 19.19 11.60 -4.65
CA ALA A 333 19.00 11.30 -3.22
C ALA A 333 19.49 12.43 -2.31
N LYS A 334 20.64 13.02 -2.65
CA LYS A 334 21.43 13.91 -1.80
C LYS A 334 21.69 13.30 -0.41
N LYS A 335 22.25 12.09 -0.40
CA LYS A 335 22.53 11.31 0.82
C LYS A 335 23.92 10.67 0.81
N VAL A 336 24.65 10.80 1.92
CA VAL A 336 25.90 10.07 2.17
C VAL A 336 25.70 9.10 3.31
N VAL A 337 26.14 7.87 3.12
CA VAL A 337 26.16 6.84 4.16
C VAL A 337 27.60 6.58 4.58
N PHE A 338 27.86 6.73 5.88
CA PHE A 338 29.08 6.29 6.52
C PHE A 338 28.79 5.01 7.30
N ARG A 339 29.56 3.96 7.03
CA ARG A 339 29.49 2.66 7.71
C ARG A 339 30.83 1.95 7.70
N ASP A 340 31.11 1.18 8.74
CA ASP A 340 32.26 0.27 8.85
C ASP A 340 31.88 -1.21 8.61
N GLY A 341 30.59 -1.51 8.48
CA GLY A 341 30.08 -2.86 8.28
C GLY A 341 28.55 -2.93 8.15
N TRP A 342 28.04 -4.17 8.20
CA TRP A 342 26.62 -4.52 8.10
C TRP A 342 26.13 -5.38 9.27
N SER A 343 26.98 -5.61 10.29
CA SER A 343 26.59 -6.32 11.50
C SER A 343 25.70 -5.45 12.38
N PRO A 344 24.93 -6.02 13.32
CA PRO A 344 24.14 -5.25 14.28
C PRO A 344 24.95 -4.26 15.13
N GLU A 345 26.25 -4.52 15.31
CA GLU A 345 27.19 -3.72 16.12
C GLU A 345 28.02 -2.74 15.27
N SER A 346 27.83 -2.71 13.95
CA SER A 346 28.57 -1.80 13.06
C SER A 346 28.20 -0.34 13.33
N THR A 347 29.13 0.58 13.05
CA THR A 347 28.90 2.02 13.13
C THR A 347 28.17 2.48 11.87
N TYR A 348 27.21 3.40 12.03
CA TYR A 348 26.45 3.96 10.92
C TYR A 348 26.12 5.44 11.15
N LEU A 349 26.26 6.25 10.10
CA LEU A 349 25.77 7.62 10.03
C LEU A 349 25.16 7.87 8.65
N LEU A 350 23.95 8.44 8.63
CA LEU A 350 23.32 8.98 7.42
C LEU A 350 23.41 10.50 7.44
N LEU A 351 24.06 11.08 6.43
CA LEU A 351 23.97 12.50 6.14
C LEU A 351 22.94 12.71 5.03
N ASN A 352 21.77 13.26 5.38
CA ASN A 352 20.79 13.75 4.42
C ASN A 352 21.02 15.25 4.20
N TYR A 353 21.39 15.66 2.99
CA TYR A 353 21.74 17.04 2.65
C TYR A 353 20.88 17.61 1.51
N ARG A 354 19.70 17.02 1.29
CA ARG A 354 18.75 17.52 0.29
C ARG A 354 18.34 18.96 0.61
N GLU A 355 18.54 19.83 -0.37
CA GLU A 355 18.18 21.25 -0.29
C GLU A 355 16.70 21.50 -0.61
N GLU A 356 16.17 22.66 -0.20
CA GLU A 356 14.80 23.11 -0.49
C GLU A 356 14.56 23.54 -1.95
N GLY A 357 15.50 23.26 -2.86
CA GLY A 357 15.47 23.72 -4.25
C GLY A 357 14.23 23.28 -5.05
N ASP A 358 14.23 23.63 -6.33
CA ASP A 358 13.04 23.55 -7.20
C ASP A 358 12.53 22.11 -7.51
N TRP A 359 13.07 21.08 -6.86
CA TRP A 359 12.72 19.68 -7.06
C TRP A 359 11.21 19.43 -6.89
N GLY A 360 10.48 19.11 -7.95
CA GLY A 360 9.03 18.93 -7.87
C GLY A 360 8.28 20.17 -7.36
N TRP A 361 8.84 21.38 -7.51
CA TRP A 361 8.20 22.63 -7.05
C TRP A 361 6.83 22.83 -7.70
N LEU A 362 6.73 22.61 -9.01
CA LEU A 362 5.46 22.70 -9.74
C LEU A 362 4.44 21.72 -9.15
N ASP A 363 4.79 20.43 -9.07
CA ASP A 363 3.89 19.41 -8.54
C ASP A 363 3.43 19.77 -7.12
N ARG A 364 4.37 20.15 -6.24
CA ARG A 364 4.10 20.56 -4.85
C ARG A 364 3.21 21.80 -4.71
N HIS A 365 3.22 22.73 -5.66
CA HIS A 365 2.38 23.94 -5.64
C HIS A 365 0.93 23.68 -6.02
N TYR A 366 0.63 22.56 -6.67
CA TYR A 366 -0.72 22.19 -7.06
C TYR A 366 -1.32 21.05 -6.20
N LEU A 367 -0.64 20.66 -5.10
CA LEU A 367 -1.12 19.67 -4.12
C LEU A 367 -2.11 20.24 -3.10
#